data_AF-U4V6W3-F1
#
_entry.id   AF-U4V6W3-F1
#
_cell.length_a   1.000
_cell.length_b   1.000
_cell.length_c   1.000
_cell.angle_alpha   90.00
_cell.angle_beta   90.00
_cell.angle_gamma   90.00
#
_symmetry.space_group_name_H-M   'P 1'
#
loop_
_entity.id
_entity.type
_entity.pdbx_description
1 polymer ?
#
loop_
_entity_poly.entity_id
_entity_poly.type
_entity_poly.pdbx_seq_one_letter_code
_entity_poly.pdbx_strand_id
1 'polypeptide(L)'
;MAVSSKHIPAPDLHRVRRALLSVSDKTGLIDFAKALHAQGVEILSTGGTAKSIAAEGIPVKDVSEVTGFPEIMDGRVKTLHPAVHGGLLAVRNDPEHVSAMEAHGIGGIDLAVINLYPFEEVRFKGGDYDTTVENIDIGGPAMIRASAKNHAYVATVVDPADYAAVVAELEKHSGSLPLAFRKKLAAKAFSRTAAYDAAISNWFAEAIEEETPVYRSVAGKLHSVMRYGENPHQTAGFYLTGEKRPGVATATQLQGKQLSYNNINDTDAAFELVAEFDPARTAAVAIIKHANPCGVAEGASIKDAYLKALACDPVSA
;
A
#
# COMPACT_ATOMS: atom_id res chain seq x y z
N MET A 1 -14.76 -10.94 24.83
CA MET A 1 -13.87 -10.46 25.91
C MET A 1 -12.65 -9.83 25.27
N ALA A 2 -12.28 -8.60 25.67
CA ALA A 2 -11.05 -7.97 25.16
C ALA A 2 -9.83 -8.69 25.73
N VAL A 3 -8.77 -8.85 24.94
CA VAL A 3 -7.49 -9.41 25.41
C VAL A 3 -6.83 -8.40 26.34
N SER A 4 -6.48 -8.80 27.56
CA SER A 4 -5.76 -7.95 28.52
C SER A 4 -4.27 -7.85 28.15
N SER A 5 -3.69 -6.67 28.32
CA SER A 5 -2.26 -6.45 28.11
C SER A 5 -1.48 -6.84 29.36
N LYS A 6 -0.32 -7.48 29.19
CA LYS A 6 0.67 -7.68 30.26
C LYS A 6 1.47 -6.41 30.60
N HIS A 7 1.21 -5.29 29.91
CA HIS A 7 1.88 -4.00 30.10
C HIS A 7 3.43 -4.04 30.02
N ILE A 8 3.95 -4.93 29.18
CA ILE A 8 5.40 -5.06 28.98
C ILE A 8 5.90 -3.87 28.16
N PRO A 9 6.86 -3.07 28.66
CA PRO A 9 7.34 -1.89 27.95
C PRO A 9 8.09 -2.29 26.68
N ALA A 10 7.81 -1.57 25.59
CA ALA A 10 8.52 -1.72 24.33
C ALA A 10 9.89 -1.02 24.42
N PRO A 11 10.96 -1.61 23.86
CA PRO A 11 12.28 -0.98 23.87
C PRO A 11 12.34 0.22 22.92
N ASP A 12 12.99 1.31 23.35
CA ASP A 12 13.14 2.52 22.52
C ASP A 12 13.98 2.24 21.27
N LEU A 13 15.02 1.43 21.38
CA LEU A 13 15.83 0.94 20.26
C LEU A 13 15.77 -0.60 20.25
N HIS A 14 15.61 -1.19 19.06
CA HIS A 14 15.67 -2.64 18.89
C HIS A 14 16.63 -2.99 17.76
N ARG A 15 17.60 -3.88 18.04
CA ARG A 15 18.62 -4.27 17.07
C ARG A 15 18.03 -5.23 16.04
N VAL A 16 18.25 -4.95 14.76
CA VAL A 16 17.88 -5.86 13.69
C VAL A 16 19.00 -6.88 13.51
N ARG A 17 18.72 -8.14 13.87
CA ARG A 17 19.65 -9.27 13.71
C ARG A 17 19.21 -10.18 12.57
N ARG A 18 17.90 -10.29 12.35
CA ARG A 18 17.32 -11.14 11.31
C ARG A 18 16.20 -10.44 10.55
N ALA A 19 16.25 -10.52 9.23
CA ALA A 19 15.25 -9.96 8.33
C ALA A 19 14.56 -11.05 7.50
N LEU A 20 13.23 -11.00 7.40
CA LEU A 20 12.42 -11.83 6.51
C LEU A 20 12.03 -11.02 5.27
N LEU A 21 12.53 -11.42 4.09
CA LEU A 21 12.29 -10.76 2.81
C LEU A 21 11.39 -11.66 1.95
N SER A 22 10.15 -11.23 1.70
CA SER A 22 9.19 -11.96 0.87
C SER A 22 8.44 -10.98 -0.01
N VAL A 23 8.96 -10.74 -1.21
CA VAL A 23 8.46 -9.69 -2.10
C VAL A 23 8.10 -10.21 -3.49
N SER A 24 6.99 -9.73 -4.02
CA SER A 24 6.57 -9.89 -5.41
C SER A 24 7.27 -8.86 -6.30
N ASP A 25 7.20 -7.58 -5.92
CA ASP A 25 7.95 -6.48 -6.54
C ASP A 25 9.38 -6.46 -5.98
N LYS A 26 10.36 -6.67 -6.86
CA LYS A 26 11.78 -6.75 -6.51
C LYS A 26 12.52 -5.42 -6.70
N THR A 27 11.81 -4.31 -6.94
CA THR A 27 12.40 -2.99 -7.08
C THR A 27 13.28 -2.67 -5.87
N GLY A 28 14.56 -2.38 -6.09
CA GLY A 28 15.53 -2.04 -5.05
C GLY A 28 15.90 -3.17 -4.07
N LEU A 29 15.39 -4.40 -4.27
CA LEU A 29 15.57 -5.52 -3.34
C LEU A 29 17.04 -5.86 -3.12
N ILE A 30 17.83 -5.92 -4.20
CA ILE A 30 19.22 -6.38 -4.15
C ILE A 30 20.10 -5.39 -3.37
N ASP A 31 19.99 -4.10 -3.68
CA ASP A 31 20.76 -3.07 -2.98
C ASP A 31 20.39 -3.02 -1.50
N PHE A 32 19.10 -3.19 -1.19
CA PHE A 32 18.63 -3.29 0.18
C PHE A 32 19.16 -4.54 0.90
N ALA A 33 19.15 -5.70 0.26
CA ALA A 33 19.72 -6.93 0.82
C ALA A 33 21.23 -6.83 1.06
N LYS A 34 21.98 -6.19 0.14
CA LYS A 34 23.42 -5.91 0.31
C LYS A 34 23.67 -5.02 1.53
N ALA A 35 22.88 -3.96 1.69
CA ALA A 35 22.99 -3.05 2.83
C ALA A 35 22.69 -3.77 4.16
N LEU A 36 21.64 -4.61 4.22
CA LEU A 36 21.34 -5.42 5.40
C LEU A 36 22.47 -6.40 5.72
N HIS A 37 22.99 -7.11 4.71
CA HIS A 37 24.07 -8.06 4.89
C HIS A 37 25.36 -7.39 5.40
N ALA A 38 25.70 -6.20 4.89
CA ALA A 38 26.85 -5.41 5.35
C ALA A 38 26.75 -5.01 6.83
N GLN A 39 25.52 -4.89 7.36
CA GLN A 39 25.25 -4.64 8.78
C GLN A 39 25.25 -5.92 9.63
N GLY A 40 25.55 -7.08 9.03
CA GLY A 40 25.56 -8.39 9.70
C GLY A 40 24.16 -8.95 9.98
N VAL A 41 23.14 -8.50 9.23
CA VAL A 41 21.77 -9.02 9.35
C VAL A 41 21.65 -10.36 8.63
N GLU A 42 21.15 -11.39 9.31
CA GLU A 42 20.79 -12.66 8.71
C GLU A 42 19.53 -12.51 7.85
N ILE A 43 19.57 -12.98 6.61
CA ILE A 43 18.45 -12.86 5.67
C ILE A 43 17.72 -14.21 5.58
N LEU A 44 16.44 -14.21 5.94
CA LEU A 44 15.48 -15.24 5.61
C LEU A 44 14.68 -14.81 4.38
N SER A 45 14.40 -15.73 3.45
CA SER A 45 13.57 -15.41 2.28
C SER A 45 12.81 -16.63 1.76
N THR A 46 11.88 -16.40 0.84
CA THR A 46 11.05 -17.45 0.24
C THR A 46 11.27 -17.55 -1.26
N GLY A 47 11.34 -18.79 -1.78
CA GLY A 47 11.15 -19.11 -3.19
C GLY A 47 11.95 -18.22 -4.16
N GLY A 48 11.24 -17.48 -5.02
CA GLY A 48 11.86 -16.61 -6.02
C GLY A 48 12.65 -15.42 -5.45
N THR A 49 12.30 -14.95 -4.25
CA THR A 49 13.04 -13.86 -3.57
C THR A 49 14.40 -14.37 -3.09
N ALA A 50 14.43 -15.55 -2.46
CA ALA A 50 15.65 -16.20 -2.01
C ALA A 50 16.62 -16.45 -3.18
N LYS A 51 16.11 -16.99 -4.29
CA LYS A 51 16.90 -17.21 -5.52
C LYS A 51 17.53 -15.92 -6.06
N SER A 52 16.78 -14.83 -6.05
CA SER A 52 17.26 -13.53 -6.56
C SER A 52 18.39 -12.96 -5.68
N ILE A 53 18.28 -13.11 -4.36
CA ILE A 53 19.30 -12.67 -3.40
C ILE A 53 20.55 -13.56 -3.49
N ALA A 54 20.37 -14.88 -3.54
CA ALA A 54 21.47 -15.85 -3.63
C ALA A 54 22.32 -15.69 -4.90
N ALA A 55 21.69 -15.32 -6.03
CA ALA A 55 22.39 -15.08 -7.29
C ALA A 55 23.44 -13.96 -7.21
N GLU A 56 23.31 -13.05 -6.23
CA GLU A 56 24.25 -11.96 -5.98
C GLU A 56 25.35 -12.33 -4.97
N GLY A 57 25.44 -13.62 -4.60
CA GLY A 57 26.42 -14.13 -3.63
C GLY A 57 26.12 -13.76 -2.17
N ILE A 58 24.92 -13.26 -1.89
CA ILE A 58 24.49 -12.88 -0.54
C ILE A 58 23.96 -14.13 0.19
N PRO A 59 24.49 -14.49 1.37
CA PRO A 59 23.96 -15.59 2.16
C PRO A 59 22.49 -15.34 2.52
N VAL A 60 21.63 -16.27 2.12
CA VAL A 60 20.20 -16.25 2.39
C VAL A 60 19.74 -17.64 2.77
N LYS A 61 18.96 -17.73 3.84
CA LYS A 61 18.35 -18.97 4.29
C LYS A 61 16.92 -19.06 3.80
N ASP A 62 16.54 -20.18 3.19
CA ASP A 62 15.16 -20.38 2.76
C ASP A 62 14.26 -20.60 3.99
N VAL A 63 13.04 -20.06 3.98
CA VAL A 63 12.07 -20.26 5.05
C VAL A 63 11.77 -21.75 5.29
N SER A 64 11.79 -22.58 4.25
CA SER A 64 11.61 -24.04 4.38
C SER A 64 12.67 -24.69 5.27
N GLU A 65 13.90 -24.17 5.32
CA GLU A 65 14.95 -24.63 6.24
C GLU A 65 14.69 -24.23 7.70
N VAL A 66 13.88 -23.20 7.92
CA VAL A 66 13.48 -22.75 9.26
C VAL A 66 12.22 -23.47 9.73
N THR A 67 11.29 -23.77 8.82
CA THR A 67 10.04 -24.46 9.15
C THR A 67 10.21 -25.98 9.20
N GLY A 68 11.17 -26.54 8.45
CA GLY A 68 11.27 -27.97 8.22
C GLY A 68 10.10 -28.54 7.41
N PHE A 69 9.31 -27.68 6.75
CA PHE A 69 8.12 -28.05 6.01
C PHE A 69 8.25 -27.64 4.54
N PRO A 70 7.98 -28.55 3.59
CA PRO A 70 8.13 -28.26 2.16
C PRO A 70 7.04 -27.31 1.66
N GLU A 71 7.30 -26.70 0.50
CA GLU A 71 6.28 -25.95 -0.22
C GLU A 71 5.23 -26.92 -0.80
N ILE A 72 3.95 -26.72 -0.46
CA ILE A 72 2.81 -27.51 -0.92
C ILE A 72 1.67 -26.60 -1.41
N MET A 73 0.69 -27.15 -2.13
CA MET A 73 -0.47 -26.42 -2.66
C MET A 73 -0.05 -25.17 -3.44
N ASP A 74 0.93 -25.33 -4.32
CA ASP A 74 1.45 -24.27 -5.20
C ASP A 74 1.89 -23.00 -4.45
N GLY A 75 2.41 -23.18 -3.23
CA GLY A 75 2.95 -22.09 -2.42
C GLY A 75 1.94 -21.35 -1.56
N ARG A 76 0.66 -21.77 -1.54
CA ARG A 76 -0.42 -21.13 -0.76
C ARG A 76 -0.18 -21.09 0.75
N VAL A 77 0.60 -22.03 1.30
CA VAL A 77 0.79 -22.21 2.75
C VAL A 77 2.25 -22.15 3.21
N LYS A 78 3.15 -21.59 2.38
CA LYS A 78 4.61 -21.63 2.63
C LYS A 78 5.09 -20.91 3.90
N THR A 79 4.42 -19.84 4.32
CA THR A 79 4.82 -19.02 5.48
C THR A 79 3.86 -19.09 6.66
N LEU A 80 2.74 -19.81 6.51
CA LEU A 80 1.70 -19.97 7.53
C LEU A 80 2.12 -21.02 8.57
N HIS A 81 3.27 -20.79 9.21
CA HIS A 81 3.92 -21.74 10.12
C HIS A 81 4.27 -21.10 11.47
N PRO A 82 4.12 -21.81 12.60
CA PRO A 82 4.48 -21.29 13.93
C PRO A 82 5.94 -20.84 14.06
N ALA A 83 6.88 -21.49 13.37
CA ALA A 83 8.28 -21.05 13.37
C ALA A 83 8.48 -19.65 12.77
N VAL A 84 7.65 -19.26 11.79
CA VAL A 84 7.67 -17.91 11.21
C VAL A 84 6.87 -16.96 12.10
N HIS A 85 5.60 -17.28 12.37
CA HIS A 85 4.71 -16.38 13.10
C HIS A 85 5.09 -16.21 14.58
N GLY A 86 5.64 -17.23 15.24
CA GLY A 86 6.24 -17.10 16.57
C GLY A 86 7.47 -16.17 16.55
N GLY A 87 8.29 -16.30 15.50
CA GLY A 87 9.39 -15.39 15.21
C GLY A 87 8.92 -13.95 15.02
N LEU A 88 7.75 -13.70 14.44
CA LEU A 88 7.19 -12.36 14.27
C LEU A 88 6.45 -11.84 15.52
N LEU A 89 5.73 -12.69 16.25
CA LEU A 89 4.76 -12.27 17.28
C LEU A 89 5.28 -12.29 18.72
N ALA A 90 6.36 -13.02 19.01
CA ALA A 90 6.77 -13.15 20.40
C ALA A 90 7.29 -11.82 21.00
N VAL A 91 6.87 -11.54 22.23
CA VAL A 91 7.25 -10.36 23.00
C VAL A 91 8.58 -10.68 23.68
N ARG A 92 9.67 -10.04 23.23
CA ARG A 92 11.04 -10.47 23.63
C ARG A 92 11.38 -10.21 25.09
N ASN A 93 10.65 -9.32 25.76
CA ASN A 93 10.78 -9.06 27.20
C ASN A 93 9.75 -9.83 28.06
N ASP A 94 8.95 -10.73 27.47
CA ASP A 94 8.08 -11.65 28.22
C ASP A 94 8.80 -12.99 28.45
N PRO A 95 9.13 -13.36 29.70
CA PRO A 95 9.82 -14.62 29.99
C PRO A 95 9.09 -15.86 29.46
N GLU A 96 7.75 -15.87 29.45
CA GLU A 96 6.97 -17.00 28.94
C GLU A 96 7.13 -17.14 27.43
N HIS A 97 7.13 -16.02 26.70
CA HIS A 97 7.33 -16.04 25.24
C HIS A 97 8.76 -16.48 24.89
N VAL A 98 9.77 -16.00 25.62
CA VAL A 98 11.16 -16.38 25.40
C VAL A 98 11.36 -17.87 25.66
N SER A 99 10.85 -18.39 26.78
CA SER A 99 10.94 -19.82 27.09
C SER A 99 10.24 -20.69 26.03
N ALA A 100 9.06 -20.27 25.54
CA ALA A 100 8.39 -20.97 24.46
C ALA A 100 9.18 -20.92 23.14
N MET A 101 9.81 -19.80 22.82
CA MET A 101 10.67 -19.69 21.64
C MET A 101 11.85 -20.66 21.72
N GLU A 102 12.54 -20.72 22.86
CA GLU A 102 13.68 -21.62 23.09
C GLU A 102 13.26 -23.09 23.01
N ALA A 103 12.19 -23.47 23.72
CA ALA A 103 11.69 -24.85 23.76
C ALA A 103 11.29 -25.40 22.37
N HIS A 104 10.87 -24.52 21.47
CA HIS A 104 10.43 -24.88 20.12
C HIS A 104 11.41 -24.48 19.01
N GLY A 105 12.62 -24.01 19.35
CA GLY A 105 13.64 -23.63 18.37
C GLY A 105 13.24 -22.46 17.46
N ILE A 106 12.36 -21.57 17.95
CA ILE A 106 11.83 -20.43 17.19
C ILE A 106 12.78 -19.25 17.35
N GLY A 107 13.44 -18.85 16.27
CA GLY A 107 14.28 -17.66 16.26
C GLY A 107 13.49 -16.38 15.98
N GLY A 108 13.87 -15.28 16.63
CA GLY A 108 13.25 -13.97 16.42
C GLY A 108 13.50 -13.41 15.02
N ILE A 109 12.51 -12.69 14.49
CA ILE A 109 12.61 -11.88 13.28
C ILE A 109 12.40 -10.42 13.70
N ASP A 110 13.27 -9.52 13.28
CA ASP A 110 13.31 -8.12 13.73
C ASP A 110 12.91 -7.13 12.62
N LEU A 111 13.02 -7.56 11.36
CA LEU A 111 12.62 -6.81 10.19
C LEU A 111 11.83 -7.73 9.25
N ALA A 112 10.62 -7.33 8.87
CA ALA A 112 9.79 -8.02 7.90
C ALA A 112 9.59 -7.11 6.69
N VAL A 113 10.03 -7.56 5.51
CA VAL A 113 9.96 -6.82 4.25
C VAL A 113 9.09 -7.60 3.29
N ILE A 114 7.85 -7.14 3.15
CA ILE A 114 6.78 -7.92 2.52
C ILE A 114 5.93 -6.99 1.67
N ASN A 115 5.92 -7.21 0.35
CA ASN A 115 4.92 -6.62 -0.53
C ASN A 115 4.05 -7.72 -1.13
N LEU A 116 2.77 -7.38 -1.31
CA LEU A 116 1.70 -8.33 -1.63
C LEU A 116 1.70 -8.72 -3.10
N TYR A 117 0.99 -9.79 -3.44
CA TYR A 117 0.71 -10.13 -4.83
C TYR A 117 -0.05 -8.97 -5.51
N PRO A 118 0.18 -8.75 -6.83
CA PRO A 118 -0.34 -7.58 -7.53
C PRO A 118 -1.83 -7.74 -7.90
N PHE A 119 -2.68 -8.09 -6.93
CA PHE A 119 -4.13 -8.29 -7.10
C PHE A 119 -4.78 -7.12 -7.82
N GLU A 120 -4.48 -5.88 -7.38
CA GLU A 120 -5.05 -4.69 -8.00
C GLU A 120 -4.66 -4.58 -9.48
N GLU A 121 -3.41 -4.90 -9.84
CA GLU A 121 -2.97 -4.87 -11.24
C GLU A 121 -3.65 -5.92 -12.10
N VAL A 122 -3.82 -7.15 -11.58
CA VAL A 122 -4.49 -8.25 -12.28
C VAL A 122 -5.95 -7.90 -12.52
N ARG A 123 -6.64 -7.38 -11.50
CA ARG A 123 -8.01 -6.87 -11.61
C ARG A 123 -8.12 -5.79 -12.70
N PHE A 124 -7.27 -4.76 -12.66
CA PHE A 124 -7.34 -3.65 -13.61
C PHE A 124 -6.96 -4.03 -15.05
N LYS A 125 -6.25 -5.15 -15.25
CA LYS A 125 -5.97 -5.70 -16.58
C LYS A 125 -7.09 -6.59 -17.14
N GLY A 126 -8.19 -6.76 -16.39
CA GLY A 126 -9.32 -7.60 -16.82
C GLY A 126 -9.02 -9.09 -16.75
N GLY A 127 -8.25 -9.53 -15.74
CA GLY A 127 -8.07 -10.97 -15.49
C GLY A 127 -9.41 -11.68 -15.28
N ASP A 128 -9.49 -12.95 -15.69
CA ASP A 128 -10.66 -13.78 -15.41
C ASP A 128 -10.84 -14.04 -13.90
N TYR A 129 -11.98 -14.63 -13.53
CA TYR A 129 -12.32 -14.89 -12.14
C TYR A 129 -11.26 -15.73 -11.43
N ASP A 130 -10.90 -16.88 -12.01
CA ASP A 130 -9.95 -17.83 -11.41
C ASP A 130 -8.56 -17.20 -11.24
N THR A 131 -8.07 -16.52 -12.26
CA THR A 131 -6.78 -15.80 -12.23
C THR A 131 -6.78 -14.71 -11.16
N THR A 132 -7.89 -13.98 -11.02
CA THR A 132 -8.01 -12.93 -10.01
C THR A 132 -8.03 -13.52 -8.60
N VAL A 133 -8.73 -14.64 -8.39
CA VAL A 133 -8.73 -15.38 -7.11
C VAL A 133 -7.33 -15.91 -6.75
N GLU A 134 -6.58 -16.47 -7.70
CA GLU A 134 -5.20 -16.95 -7.44
C GLU A 134 -4.24 -15.84 -7.01
N ASN A 135 -4.53 -14.57 -7.34
CA ASN A 135 -3.72 -13.43 -6.96
C ASN A 135 -4.08 -12.84 -5.58
N ILE A 136 -5.00 -13.46 -4.84
CA ILE A 136 -5.30 -13.12 -3.45
C ILE A 136 -4.22 -13.73 -2.54
N ASP A 137 -3.38 -12.87 -1.97
CA ASP A 137 -2.32 -13.27 -1.06
C ASP A 137 -2.87 -13.53 0.35
N ILE A 138 -2.54 -14.71 0.90
CA ILE A 138 -2.91 -15.10 2.27
C ILE A 138 -1.72 -14.91 3.23
N GLY A 139 -0.56 -15.41 2.84
CA GLY A 139 0.64 -15.40 3.68
C GLY A 139 1.19 -14.00 3.91
N GLY A 140 1.19 -13.16 2.87
CA GLY A 140 1.64 -11.77 2.92
C GLY A 140 0.89 -10.95 3.97
N PRO A 141 -0.45 -10.80 3.88
CA PRO A 141 -1.23 -10.04 4.85
C PRO A 141 -1.12 -10.62 6.27
N ALA A 142 -1.08 -11.95 6.42
CA ALA A 142 -0.89 -12.59 7.72
C ALA A 142 0.44 -12.18 8.36
N MET A 143 1.55 -12.24 7.63
CA MET A 143 2.87 -11.85 8.12
C MET A 143 2.99 -10.34 8.36
N ILE A 144 2.43 -9.50 7.47
CA ILE A 144 2.41 -8.04 7.65
C ILE A 144 1.68 -7.67 8.95
N ARG A 145 0.48 -8.21 9.16
CA ARG A 145 -0.32 -7.94 10.37
C ARG A 145 0.36 -8.47 11.64
N ALA A 146 0.97 -9.65 11.57
CA ALA A 146 1.73 -10.22 12.68
C ALA A 146 2.91 -9.34 13.09
N SER A 147 3.68 -8.89 12.10
CA SER A 147 4.83 -8.00 12.29
C SER A 147 4.43 -6.64 12.83
N ALA A 148 3.41 -6.00 12.22
CA ALA A 148 2.94 -4.68 12.61
C ALA A 148 2.28 -4.67 14.00
N LYS A 149 1.59 -5.76 14.37
CA LYS A 149 1.09 -5.96 15.75
C LYS A 149 2.23 -5.93 16.75
N ASN A 150 3.35 -6.59 16.43
CA ASN A 150 4.52 -6.68 17.30
C ASN A 150 5.60 -5.62 16.99
N HIS A 151 5.19 -4.41 16.62
CA HIS A 151 6.11 -3.30 16.31
C HIS A 151 7.03 -2.88 17.46
N ALA A 152 6.77 -3.36 18.67
CA ALA A 152 7.72 -3.30 19.79
C ALA A 152 9.07 -3.91 19.44
N TYR A 153 9.12 -4.95 18.59
CA TYR A 153 10.34 -5.66 18.21
C TYR A 153 10.51 -5.84 16.70
N VAL A 154 9.44 -5.70 15.91
CA VAL A 154 9.50 -5.94 14.45
C VAL A 154 9.23 -4.67 13.66
N ALA A 155 10.18 -4.26 12.81
CA ALA A 155 9.93 -3.25 11.79
C ALA A 155 9.26 -3.90 10.57
N THR A 156 8.16 -3.31 10.07
CA THR A 156 7.38 -3.90 8.96
C THR A 156 7.40 -2.99 7.74
N VAL A 157 8.12 -3.38 6.69
CA VAL A 157 8.28 -2.63 5.46
C VAL A 157 7.41 -3.25 4.38
N VAL A 158 6.52 -2.44 3.79
CA VAL A 158 5.56 -2.91 2.76
C VAL A 158 5.70 -2.24 1.40
N ASP A 159 6.68 -1.33 1.28
CA ASP A 159 6.86 -0.46 0.11
C ASP A 159 8.37 -0.24 -0.12
N PRO A 160 8.91 -0.52 -1.32
CA PRO A 160 10.31 -0.29 -1.65
C PRO A 160 10.78 1.15 -1.42
N ALA A 161 9.87 2.14 -1.48
CA ALA A 161 10.20 3.54 -1.22
C ALA A 161 10.75 3.79 0.21
N ASP A 162 10.49 2.88 1.15
CA ASP A 162 10.98 3.01 2.53
C ASP A 162 12.39 2.41 2.73
N TYR A 163 12.95 1.68 1.76
CA TYR A 163 14.23 0.96 1.92
C TYR A 163 15.37 1.89 2.32
N ALA A 164 15.52 3.01 1.62
CA ALA A 164 16.57 3.99 1.92
C ALA A 164 16.44 4.56 3.35
N ALA A 165 15.21 4.85 3.80
CA ALA A 165 14.97 5.36 5.14
C ALA A 165 15.30 4.30 6.22
N VAL A 166 15.00 3.03 5.96
CA VAL A 166 15.35 1.93 6.87
C VAL A 166 16.87 1.77 6.99
N VAL A 167 17.59 1.78 5.87
CA VAL A 167 19.07 1.70 5.87
C VAL A 167 19.68 2.86 6.64
N ALA A 168 19.22 4.10 6.37
CA ALA A 168 19.71 5.29 7.06
C ALA A 168 19.47 5.24 8.57
N GLU A 169 18.30 4.74 9.00
CA GLU A 169 17.99 4.57 10.43
C GLU A 169 18.86 3.49 11.09
N LEU A 170 19.13 2.37 10.39
CA LEU A 170 20.04 1.33 10.87
C LEU A 170 21.47 1.85 11.03
N GLU A 171 22.00 2.57 10.04
CA GLU A 171 23.33 3.17 10.09
C GLU A 171 23.45 4.17 11.25
N LYS A 172 22.45 5.04 11.39
CA LYS A 172 22.42 6.07 12.43
C LYS A 172 22.37 5.49 13.86
N HIS A 173 21.74 4.33 14.04
CA HIS A 173 21.53 3.73 15.36
C HIS A 173 22.23 2.37 15.52
N SER A 174 23.39 2.19 14.89
CA SER A 174 24.26 1.02 15.07
C SER A 174 23.55 -0.32 14.86
N GLY A 175 22.82 -0.44 13.76
CA GLY A 175 22.03 -1.61 13.39
C GLY A 175 20.72 -1.77 14.15
N SER A 176 20.26 -0.72 14.84
CA SER A 176 18.97 -0.69 15.55
C SER A 176 17.98 0.24 14.88
N LEU A 177 16.69 0.04 15.15
CA LEU A 177 15.64 0.95 14.71
C LEU A 177 14.96 1.59 15.93
N PRO A 178 14.57 2.87 15.90
CA PRO A 178 13.77 3.49 16.97
C PRO A 178 12.32 3.03 17.02
N LEU A 179 11.73 2.99 18.21
CA LEU A 179 10.34 2.62 18.43
C LEU A 179 9.37 3.52 17.65
N ALA A 180 9.65 4.83 17.60
CA ALA A 180 8.86 5.77 16.83
C ALA A 180 8.85 5.42 15.32
N PHE A 181 10.00 5.00 14.79
CA PHE A 181 10.12 4.57 13.40
C PHE A 181 9.39 3.25 13.14
N ARG A 182 9.53 2.25 14.05
CA ARG A 182 8.78 0.99 13.96
C ARG A 182 7.27 1.20 14.04
N LYS A 183 6.78 2.13 14.88
CA LYS A 183 5.36 2.52 14.95
C LYS A 183 4.87 3.14 13.64
N LYS A 184 5.66 4.03 13.02
CA LYS A 184 5.34 4.63 11.72
C LYS A 184 5.19 3.56 10.64
N LEU A 185 6.13 2.62 10.59
CA LEU A 185 6.10 1.48 9.68
C LEU A 185 4.89 0.58 9.92
N ALA A 186 4.57 0.28 11.18
CA ALA A 186 3.40 -0.52 11.54
C ALA A 186 2.07 0.14 11.16
N ALA A 187 1.96 1.46 11.33
CA ALA A 187 0.79 2.22 10.88
C ALA A 187 0.63 2.11 9.36
N LYS A 188 1.71 2.34 8.58
CA LYS A 188 1.70 2.17 7.12
C LYS A 188 1.34 0.75 6.70
N ALA A 189 1.88 -0.26 7.40
CA ALA A 189 1.62 -1.67 7.15
C ALA A 189 0.13 -2.03 7.30
N PHE A 190 -0.52 -1.62 8.39
CA PHE A 190 -1.96 -1.84 8.57
C PHE A 190 -2.81 -1.07 7.55
N SER A 191 -2.42 0.16 7.21
CA SER A 191 -3.08 0.93 6.14
C SER A 191 -2.98 0.22 4.79
N ARG A 192 -1.82 -0.38 4.47
CA ARG A 192 -1.66 -1.12 3.21
C ARG A 192 -2.53 -2.36 3.15
N THR A 193 -2.59 -3.15 4.24
CA THR A 193 -3.48 -4.32 4.29
C THR A 193 -4.96 -3.93 4.23
N ALA A 194 -5.35 -2.82 4.87
CA ALA A 194 -6.72 -2.32 4.77
C ALA A 194 -7.09 -1.92 3.33
N ALA A 195 -6.17 -1.29 2.60
CA ALA A 195 -6.37 -0.97 1.19
C ALA A 195 -6.44 -2.22 0.30
N TYR A 196 -5.64 -3.24 0.59
CA TYR A 196 -5.66 -4.51 -0.13
C TYR A 196 -6.98 -5.26 0.06
N ASP A 197 -7.43 -5.40 1.31
CA ASP A 197 -8.71 -6.06 1.62
C ASP A 197 -9.91 -5.28 1.07
N ALA A 198 -9.85 -3.94 1.05
CA ALA A 198 -10.88 -3.12 0.40
C ALA A 198 -10.97 -3.39 -1.11
N ALA A 199 -9.83 -3.53 -1.80
CA ALA A 199 -9.80 -3.86 -3.22
C ALA A 199 -10.40 -5.26 -3.49
N ILE A 200 -10.05 -6.26 -2.68
CA ILE A 200 -10.62 -7.62 -2.78
C ILE A 200 -12.12 -7.62 -2.52
N SER A 201 -12.56 -6.96 -1.43
CA SER A 201 -13.97 -6.89 -1.06
C SER A 201 -14.82 -6.21 -2.14
N ASN A 202 -14.32 -5.12 -2.73
CA ASN A 202 -15.05 -4.41 -3.79
C ASN A 202 -15.08 -5.22 -5.08
N TRP A 203 -14.00 -5.92 -5.43
CA TRP A 203 -13.98 -6.83 -6.57
C TRP A 203 -14.98 -7.98 -6.41
N PHE A 204 -15.09 -8.59 -5.23
CA PHE A 204 -16.09 -9.64 -5.00
C PHE A 204 -17.52 -9.13 -5.15
N ALA A 205 -17.82 -7.92 -4.66
CA ALA A 205 -19.13 -7.30 -4.85
C ALA A 205 -19.44 -7.10 -6.35
N GLU A 206 -18.47 -6.62 -7.14
CA GLU A 206 -18.60 -6.50 -8.59
C GLU A 206 -18.78 -7.86 -9.27
N ALA A 207 -17.98 -8.86 -8.91
CA ALA A 207 -17.99 -10.19 -9.52
C ALA A 207 -19.30 -10.96 -9.31
N ILE A 208 -20.03 -10.66 -8.23
CA ILE A 208 -21.36 -11.23 -7.96
C ILE A 208 -22.52 -10.28 -8.30
N GLU A 209 -22.23 -9.15 -8.95
CA GLU A 209 -23.21 -8.13 -9.35
C GLU A 209 -23.99 -7.52 -8.16
N GLU A 210 -23.36 -7.42 -6.99
CA GLU A 210 -23.94 -6.81 -5.79
C GLU A 210 -23.63 -5.30 -5.75
N GLU A 211 -24.62 -4.48 -6.12
CA GLU A 211 -24.47 -3.02 -6.16
C GLU A 211 -24.35 -2.39 -4.76
N THR A 212 -25.03 -2.95 -3.74
CA THR A 212 -25.11 -2.37 -2.40
C THR A 212 -24.74 -3.39 -1.32
N PRO A 213 -23.46 -3.79 -1.24
CA PRO A 213 -23.02 -4.80 -0.29
C PRO A 213 -23.20 -4.31 1.15
N VAL A 214 -23.56 -5.24 2.05
CA VAL A 214 -23.75 -4.97 3.50
C VAL A 214 -22.51 -4.32 4.13
N TYR A 215 -21.31 -4.67 3.65
CA TYR A 215 -20.06 -4.06 4.05
C TYR A 215 -19.40 -3.39 2.84
N ARG A 216 -19.16 -2.09 2.93
CA ARG A 216 -18.43 -1.31 1.92
C ARG A 216 -17.17 -0.69 2.53
N SER A 217 -16.03 -0.91 1.88
CA SER A 217 -14.75 -0.35 2.30
C SER A 217 -14.20 0.58 1.22
N VAL A 218 -13.80 1.78 1.62
CA VAL A 218 -13.14 2.75 0.75
C VAL A 218 -11.74 3.01 1.30
N ALA A 219 -10.73 2.77 0.47
CA ALA A 219 -9.34 2.96 0.82
C ALA A 219 -8.55 3.47 -0.40
N GLY A 220 -7.45 4.18 -0.14
CA GLY A 220 -6.64 4.73 -1.21
C GLY A 220 -5.23 5.11 -0.76
N LYS A 221 -4.36 5.36 -1.75
CA LYS A 221 -2.99 5.85 -1.55
C LYS A 221 -2.98 7.37 -1.68
N LEU A 222 -2.31 8.05 -0.76
CA LEU A 222 -2.10 9.49 -0.86
C LEU A 222 -1.32 9.80 -2.14
N HIS A 223 -1.91 10.62 -3.01
CA HIS A 223 -1.25 11.17 -4.18
C HIS A 223 -0.50 12.45 -3.81
N SER A 224 -1.18 13.38 -3.13
CA SER A 224 -0.57 14.65 -2.73
C SER A 224 -1.27 15.26 -1.53
N VAL A 225 -0.49 15.86 -0.62
CA VAL A 225 -1.03 16.78 0.39
C VAL A 225 -1.46 18.06 -0.33
N MET A 226 -2.67 18.52 -0.04
CA MET A 226 -3.20 19.76 -0.63
C MET A 226 -2.77 20.96 0.21
N ARG A 227 -2.70 22.13 -0.43
CA ARG A 227 -2.27 23.37 0.24
C ARG A 227 -3.14 23.72 1.45
N TYR A 228 -4.44 23.48 1.31
CA TYR A 228 -5.48 23.59 2.33
C TYR A 228 -6.72 22.83 1.80
N GLY A 229 -7.76 22.68 2.63
CA GLY A 229 -9.05 22.13 2.23
C GLY A 229 -9.87 23.10 1.38
N GLU A 230 -11.18 23.13 1.58
CA GLU A 230 -12.04 24.11 0.89
C GLU A 230 -11.69 25.55 1.29
N ASN A 231 -11.27 25.74 2.55
CA ASN A 231 -10.87 27.01 3.15
C ASN A 231 -9.44 26.95 3.73
N PRO A 232 -8.72 28.08 3.84
CA PRO A 232 -7.31 28.12 4.25
C PRO A 232 -6.96 27.51 5.62
N HIS A 233 -7.92 27.44 6.55
CA HIS A 233 -7.71 26.90 7.90
C HIS A 233 -7.86 25.37 7.97
N GLN A 234 -8.28 24.73 6.87
CA GLN A 234 -8.51 23.29 6.78
C GLN A 234 -7.31 22.58 6.16
N THR A 235 -7.03 21.36 6.59
CA THR A 235 -6.04 20.48 5.93
C THR A 235 -6.75 19.52 4.98
N ALA A 236 -6.09 19.11 3.90
CA ALA A 236 -6.63 18.14 2.95
C ALA A 236 -5.53 17.30 2.29
N GLY A 237 -5.90 16.10 1.88
CA GLY A 237 -5.07 15.20 1.07
C GLY A 237 -5.89 14.62 -0.06
N PHE A 238 -5.27 14.50 -1.23
CA PHE A 238 -5.87 13.85 -2.40
C PHE A 238 -5.43 12.39 -2.44
N TYR A 239 -6.39 11.46 -2.39
CA TYR A 239 -6.15 10.02 -2.32
C TYR A 239 -6.72 9.34 -3.58
N LEU A 240 -6.01 8.32 -4.05
CA LEU A 240 -6.40 7.52 -5.22
C LEU A 240 -6.77 6.11 -4.79
N THR A 241 -7.90 5.61 -5.29
CA THR A 241 -8.40 4.23 -5.06
C THR A 241 -7.75 3.21 -5.99
N GLY A 242 -6.97 3.65 -6.98
CA GLY A 242 -6.28 2.80 -7.96
C GLY A 242 -7.00 2.67 -9.30
N GLU A 243 -8.25 3.13 -9.38
CA GLU A 243 -9.04 3.17 -10.62
C GLU A 243 -8.27 3.86 -11.76
N LYS A 244 -8.44 3.33 -12.98
CA LYS A 244 -7.79 3.82 -14.21
C LYS A 244 -8.76 4.55 -15.14
N ARG A 245 -9.96 4.89 -14.67
CA ARG A 245 -10.94 5.64 -15.47
C ARG A 245 -10.39 7.04 -15.80
N PRO A 246 -10.67 7.58 -17.00
CA PRO A 246 -10.44 8.98 -17.29
C PRO A 246 -11.17 9.88 -16.27
N GLY A 247 -10.49 10.89 -15.74
CA GLY A 247 -11.04 11.84 -14.78
C GLY A 247 -9.96 12.64 -14.07
N VAL A 248 -10.35 13.48 -13.11
CA VAL A 248 -9.39 14.34 -12.37
C VAL A 248 -8.30 13.52 -11.67
N ALA A 249 -8.65 12.32 -11.21
CA ALA A 249 -7.76 11.37 -10.54
C ALA A 249 -6.67 10.76 -11.45
N THR A 250 -6.86 10.77 -12.76
CA THR A 250 -5.91 10.24 -13.76
C THR A 250 -5.36 11.32 -14.69
N ALA A 251 -5.73 12.58 -14.48
CA ALA A 251 -5.29 13.71 -15.27
C ALA A 251 -3.79 14.02 -15.04
N THR A 252 -3.12 14.45 -16.09
CA THR A 252 -1.74 14.96 -16.02
C THR A 252 -1.74 16.48 -16.05
N GLN A 253 -1.19 17.13 -15.01
CA GLN A 253 -1.01 18.57 -15.00
C GLN A 253 0.20 18.96 -15.86
N LEU A 254 -0.04 19.59 -17.02
CA LEU A 254 1.03 20.01 -17.94
C LEU A 254 1.69 21.35 -17.55
N GLN A 255 0.93 22.25 -16.91
CA GLN A 255 1.40 23.58 -16.53
C GLN A 255 0.65 24.09 -15.29
N GLY A 256 1.23 25.09 -14.61
CA GLY A 256 0.58 25.86 -13.55
C GLY A 256 1.08 25.50 -12.16
N LYS A 257 0.54 26.18 -11.16
CA LYS A 257 0.78 25.86 -9.75
C LYS A 257 0.04 24.59 -9.35
N GLN A 258 0.46 23.94 -8.27
CA GLN A 258 -0.28 22.83 -7.66
C GLN A 258 -1.77 23.18 -7.47
N LEU A 259 -2.65 22.27 -7.89
CA LEU A 259 -4.10 22.41 -7.76
C LEU A 259 -4.53 22.49 -6.29
N SER A 260 -5.50 23.38 -6.01
CA SER A 260 -6.17 23.44 -4.69
C SER A 260 -7.30 22.42 -4.59
N TYR A 261 -7.84 22.22 -3.38
CA TYR A 261 -9.01 21.37 -3.16
C TYR A 261 -10.18 21.74 -4.08
N ASN A 262 -10.52 23.03 -4.14
CA ASN A 262 -11.60 23.53 -4.99
C ASN A 262 -11.30 23.35 -6.48
N ASN A 263 -10.03 23.45 -6.89
CA ASN A 263 -9.69 23.18 -8.29
C ASN A 263 -9.91 21.72 -8.66
N ILE A 264 -9.59 20.77 -7.77
CA ILE A 264 -9.89 19.35 -8.02
C ILE A 264 -11.40 19.14 -8.12
N ASN A 265 -12.19 19.72 -7.20
CA ASN A 265 -13.64 19.61 -7.20
C ASN A 265 -14.28 20.21 -8.47
N ASP A 266 -13.90 21.43 -8.85
CA ASP A 266 -14.41 22.10 -10.05
C ASP A 266 -13.98 21.37 -11.33
N THR A 267 -12.77 20.81 -11.35
CA THR A 267 -12.28 20.02 -12.50
C THR A 267 -13.05 18.71 -12.64
N ASP A 268 -13.34 18.02 -11.54
CA ASP A 268 -14.14 16.80 -11.55
C ASP A 268 -15.55 17.08 -12.08
N ALA A 269 -16.22 18.09 -11.54
CA ALA A 269 -17.55 18.52 -12.00
C ALA A 269 -17.55 18.92 -13.48
N ALA A 270 -16.52 19.63 -13.95
CA ALA A 270 -16.41 20.01 -15.36
C ALA A 270 -16.20 18.80 -16.27
N PHE A 271 -15.38 17.84 -15.82
CA PHE A 271 -15.07 16.63 -16.56
C PHE A 271 -16.28 15.71 -16.68
N GLU A 272 -16.99 15.46 -15.57
CA GLU A 272 -18.19 14.61 -15.58
C GLU A 272 -19.29 15.24 -16.43
N LEU A 273 -19.56 16.55 -16.29
CA LEU A 273 -20.60 17.23 -17.07
C LEU A 273 -20.31 17.22 -18.57
N VAL A 274 -19.06 17.49 -18.99
CA VAL A 274 -18.73 17.47 -20.42
C VAL A 274 -18.75 16.06 -21.01
N ALA A 275 -18.51 15.04 -20.18
CA ALA A 275 -18.53 13.63 -20.60
C ALA A 275 -19.95 13.10 -20.91
N GLU A 276 -21.01 13.80 -20.52
CA GLU A 276 -22.39 13.46 -20.89
C GLU A 276 -22.68 13.68 -22.40
N PHE A 277 -21.82 14.42 -23.11
CA PHE A 277 -21.99 14.74 -24.52
C PHE A 277 -21.12 13.85 -25.42
N ASP A 278 -21.73 13.21 -26.41
CA ASP A 278 -21.03 12.36 -27.37
C ASP A 278 -20.11 13.19 -28.30
N PRO A 279 -18.77 13.03 -28.22
CA PRO A 279 -17.82 13.77 -29.04
C PRO A 279 -17.89 13.41 -30.53
N ALA A 280 -18.49 12.27 -30.91
CA ALA A 280 -18.74 11.93 -32.31
C ALA A 280 -19.91 12.74 -32.90
N ARG A 281 -20.82 13.24 -32.04
CA ARG A 281 -21.97 14.04 -32.45
C ARG A 281 -21.65 15.54 -32.49
N THR A 282 -20.88 16.05 -31.53
CA THR A 282 -20.70 17.50 -31.37
C THR A 282 -19.45 17.85 -30.53
N ALA A 283 -19.00 19.10 -30.61
CA ALA A 283 -18.07 19.64 -29.61
C ALA A 283 -18.87 20.19 -28.42
N ALA A 284 -18.44 19.91 -27.19
CA ALA A 284 -19.05 20.43 -25.99
C ALA A 284 -18.01 21.11 -25.07
N VAL A 285 -18.45 22.13 -24.34
CA VAL A 285 -17.65 22.82 -23.32
C VAL A 285 -18.52 23.10 -22.10
N ALA A 286 -18.01 22.80 -20.91
CA ALA A 286 -18.59 23.16 -19.63
C ALA A 286 -17.64 24.08 -18.85
N ILE A 287 -18.17 25.17 -18.28
CA ILE A 287 -17.45 26.13 -17.46
C ILE A 287 -18.03 26.04 -16.04
N ILE A 288 -17.20 25.65 -15.08
CA ILE A 288 -17.58 25.44 -13.68
C ILE A 288 -16.92 26.47 -12.77
N LYS A 289 -17.66 26.93 -11.76
CA LYS A 289 -17.14 27.71 -10.64
C LYS A 289 -17.84 27.32 -9.35
N HIS A 290 -17.07 26.98 -8.33
CA HIS A 290 -17.61 26.56 -7.02
C HIS A 290 -18.63 25.42 -7.16
N ALA A 291 -18.28 24.38 -7.92
CA ALA A 291 -19.08 23.21 -8.27
C ALA A 291 -20.39 23.51 -9.04
N ASN A 292 -20.59 24.73 -9.52
CA ASN A 292 -21.79 25.12 -10.26
C ASN A 292 -21.45 25.46 -11.72
N PRO A 293 -22.27 25.06 -12.71
CA PRO A 293 -22.05 25.45 -14.09
C PRO A 293 -22.40 26.92 -14.31
N CYS A 294 -21.40 27.71 -14.71
CA CYS A 294 -21.60 29.07 -15.23
C CYS A 294 -22.18 29.03 -16.65
N GLY A 295 -21.83 27.98 -17.40
CA GLY A 295 -22.36 27.75 -18.74
C GLY A 295 -21.91 26.41 -19.30
N VAL A 296 -22.77 25.79 -20.09
CA VAL A 296 -22.48 24.57 -20.87
C VAL A 296 -23.08 24.74 -22.25
N ALA A 297 -22.34 24.36 -23.29
CA ALA A 297 -22.85 24.47 -24.65
C ALA A 297 -22.23 23.45 -25.61
N GLU A 298 -23.01 23.11 -26.63
CA GLU A 298 -22.57 22.38 -27.81
C GLU A 298 -22.26 23.35 -28.97
N GLY A 299 -21.34 22.96 -29.86
CA GLY A 299 -20.94 23.79 -31.00
C GLY A 299 -20.35 22.99 -32.15
N ALA A 300 -20.28 23.63 -33.31
CA ALA A 300 -19.67 23.03 -34.51
C ALA A 300 -18.14 22.86 -34.38
N SER A 301 -17.54 23.51 -33.39
CA SER A 301 -16.13 23.36 -33.01
C SER A 301 -15.97 23.62 -31.50
N ILE A 302 -14.85 23.20 -30.91
CA ILE A 302 -14.54 23.49 -29.50
C ILE A 302 -14.58 25.00 -29.22
N LYS A 303 -14.08 25.82 -30.16
CA LYS A 303 -14.10 27.29 -30.03
C LYS A 303 -15.54 27.83 -29.99
N ASP A 304 -16.41 27.35 -30.88
CA ASP A 304 -17.82 27.75 -30.93
C ASP A 304 -18.55 27.36 -29.63
N ALA A 305 -18.36 26.12 -29.18
CA ALA A 305 -18.90 25.64 -27.90
C ALA A 305 -18.42 26.49 -26.72
N TYR A 306 -17.13 26.82 -26.65
CA TYR A 306 -16.57 27.68 -25.61
C TYR A 306 -17.20 29.07 -25.59
N LEU A 307 -17.30 29.73 -26.75
CA LEU A 307 -17.88 31.08 -26.85
C LEU A 307 -19.36 31.09 -26.44
N LYS A 308 -20.12 30.04 -26.79
CA LYS A 308 -21.51 29.87 -26.37
C LYS A 308 -21.64 29.62 -24.87
N ALA A 309 -20.81 28.75 -24.30
CA ALA A 309 -20.80 28.47 -22.87
C ALA A 309 -20.46 29.74 -22.07
N LEU A 310 -19.44 30.49 -22.50
CA LEU A 310 -19.04 31.76 -21.89
C LEU A 310 -20.15 32.83 -21.95
N ALA A 311 -20.95 32.85 -23.02
CA ALA A 311 -22.03 33.81 -23.18
C ALA A 311 -23.22 33.58 -22.22
N CYS A 312 -23.29 32.41 -21.55
CA CYS A 312 -24.33 32.12 -20.57
C CYS A 312 -24.24 33.02 -19.34
N ASP A 313 -23.04 33.09 -18.73
CA ASP A 313 -22.73 34.04 -17.66
C ASP A 313 -21.22 34.40 -17.68
N PRO A 314 -20.83 35.45 -18.42
CA PRO A 314 -19.43 35.85 -18.55
C PRO A 314 -18.85 36.51 -17.30
N VAL A 315 -19.67 36.90 -16.33
CA VAL A 315 -19.19 37.50 -15.07
C VAL A 315 -18.79 36.41 -14.08
N SER A 316 -19.52 35.29 -14.09
CA SER A 316 -19.16 34.14 -13.27
C SER A 316 -18.01 33.35 -13.87
N ALA A 317 -17.95 33.19 -15.20
CA ALA A 317 -16.95 32.40 -15.93
C ALA A 317 -15.48 32.86 -15.76
#